data_AF-A0AB38JHC3-F1
#
_entry.id   AF-A0AB38JHC3-F1
#
_cell.length_a   1.000
_cell.length_b   1.000
_cell.length_c   1.000
_cell.angle_alpha   90.00
_cell.angle_beta   90.00
_cell.angle_gamma   90.00
#
_symmetry.space_group_name_H-M   'P 1'
#
loop_
_entity.id
_entity.type
_entity.pdbx_description
1 polymer ?
#
loop_
_entity_poly.entity_id
_entity_poly.type
_entity_poly.pdbx_seq_one_letter_code
_entity_poly.pdbx_strand_id
1 'polypeptide(L)'
;MRIGDGRLDSIGKRVAAYRRKRGFPTPAALAAAIPDGAVTRSTIINIEAGRKKDPSIGDLLGIARGLQISPVLLLIDVTEPFAPAAGLFPGDWAELTASEVFDLFAVRFQPRLRDEPGEVEEETKLVLETLSAFGMAIGFAEQAEKLRSDPDREDDEHLAWLERRSEAEWGLARALYRTAAVSGIRLPDEEVIAAKVRSRLERVNGSSS
;
A
#
# COMPACT_ATOMS: atom_id res chain seq x y z
N MET A 1 -3.27 9.94 -15.77
CA MET A 1 -3.42 10.65 -14.47
C MET A 1 -2.08 10.54 -13.75
N ARG A 2 -1.46 11.66 -13.37
CA ARG A 2 -0.17 11.65 -12.66
C ARG A 2 -0.37 11.04 -11.26
N ILE A 3 0.24 9.90 -10.98
CA ILE A 3 0.56 9.49 -9.61
C ILE A 3 1.83 10.27 -9.27
N GLY A 4 1.66 11.55 -8.99
CA GLY A 4 2.76 12.49 -8.88
C GLY A 4 2.28 13.70 -8.11
N ASP A 5 2.73 13.75 -6.86
CA ASP A 5 2.57 14.80 -5.85
C ASP A 5 1.45 14.55 -4.81
N GLY A 6 1.86 14.39 -3.54
CA GLY A 6 1.00 14.43 -2.36
C GLY A 6 0.53 13.07 -1.82
N ARG A 7 1.11 12.64 -0.68
CA ARG A 7 0.54 11.63 0.22
C ARG A 7 -0.99 11.69 0.24
N LEU A 8 -1.65 10.55 0.10
CA LEU A 8 -3.05 10.40 0.47
C LEU A 8 -3.13 10.29 1.99
N ASP A 9 -2.63 11.31 2.69
CA ASP A 9 -2.44 11.35 4.14
C ASP A 9 -3.74 11.19 4.96
N SER A 10 -4.90 11.42 4.35
CA SER A 10 -6.20 11.31 5.00
C SER A 10 -7.15 10.38 4.26
N ILE A 11 -8.07 9.79 5.02
CA ILE A 11 -9.20 9.00 4.52
C ILE A 11 -9.97 9.80 3.46
N GLY A 12 -10.19 11.09 3.69
CA GLY A 12 -10.88 11.98 2.75
C GLY A 12 -10.22 12.04 1.37
N LYS A 13 -8.88 12.20 1.32
CA LYS A 13 -8.14 12.18 0.06
C LYS A 13 -8.23 10.83 -0.64
N ARG A 14 -8.15 9.73 0.11
CA ARG A 14 -8.29 8.36 -0.43
C ARG A 14 -9.68 8.14 -1.04
N VAL A 15 -10.75 8.49 -0.32
CA VAL A 15 -12.13 8.43 -0.82
C VAL A 15 -12.26 9.22 -2.13
N ALA A 16 -11.77 10.46 -2.16
CA ALA A 16 -11.85 11.30 -3.35
C ALA A 16 -11.05 10.74 -4.55
N ALA A 17 -9.91 10.11 -4.29
CA ALA A 17 -9.06 9.49 -5.31
C ALA A 17 -9.73 8.26 -5.93
N TYR A 18 -10.21 7.33 -5.09
CA TYR A 18 -10.89 6.12 -5.57
C TYR A 18 -12.23 6.43 -6.21
N ARG A 19 -12.98 7.42 -5.72
CA ARG A 19 -14.20 7.91 -6.36
C ARG A 19 -13.94 8.34 -7.80
N ARG A 20 -12.91 9.14 -8.03
CA ARG A 20 -12.49 9.57 -9.36
C ARG A 20 -12.03 8.38 -10.22
N LYS A 21 -11.23 7.46 -9.66
CA LYS A 21 -10.75 6.26 -10.36
C LYS A 21 -11.90 5.34 -10.81
N ARG A 22 -12.97 5.24 -10.00
CA ARG A 22 -14.17 4.44 -10.30
C ARG A 22 -15.20 5.15 -11.19
N GLY A 23 -14.85 6.32 -11.75
CA GLY A 23 -15.72 7.02 -12.69
C GLY A 23 -16.89 7.77 -12.06
N PHE A 24 -16.88 8.02 -10.75
CA PHE A 24 -17.89 8.84 -10.08
C PHE A 24 -17.44 10.32 -10.08
N PRO A 25 -17.99 11.19 -10.96
CA PRO A 25 -17.49 12.56 -11.10
C PRO A 25 -17.77 13.41 -9.86
N THR A 26 -18.81 13.08 -9.09
CA THR A 26 -19.25 13.86 -7.92
C THR A 26 -19.51 12.98 -6.69
N PRO A 27 -19.45 13.54 -5.47
CA PRO A 27 -19.90 12.86 -4.25
C PRO A 27 -21.35 12.38 -4.31
N ALA A 28 -22.20 13.09 -5.07
CA ALA A 28 -23.60 12.70 -5.27
C ALA A 28 -23.71 11.40 -6.08
N ALA A 29 -22.88 11.25 -7.12
CA ALA A 29 -22.84 10.05 -7.94
C ALA A 29 -22.41 8.82 -7.12
N LEU A 30 -21.42 9.00 -6.21
CA LEU A 30 -21.02 7.94 -5.29
C LEU A 30 -22.13 7.61 -4.28
N ALA A 31 -22.76 8.61 -3.67
CA ALA A 31 -23.87 8.38 -2.73
C ALA A 31 -25.01 7.57 -3.38
N ALA A 32 -25.35 7.86 -4.64
CA ALA A 32 -26.37 7.13 -5.39
C ALA A 32 -25.99 5.67 -5.70
N ALA A 33 -24.70 5.33 -5.69
CA ALA A 33 -24.21 3.98 -5.91
C ALA A 33 -24.16 3.13 -4.62
N ILE A 34 -24.34 3.75 -3.45
CA ILE A 34 -24.32 3.07 -2.15
C ILE A 34 -25.74 2.56 -1.84
N PRO A 35 -25.93 1.25 -1.62
CA PRO A 35 -27.25 0.71 -1.30
C PRO A 35 -27.86 1.33 -0.03
N ASP A 36 -29.19 1.35 -0.01
CA ASP A 36 -30.01 1.77 1.13
C ASP A 36 -29.82 3.23 1.59
N GLY A 37 -29.05 4.04 0.85
CA GLY A 37 -28.81 5.45 1.17
C GLY A 37 -28.06 5.67 2.48
N ALA A 38 -27.41 4.63 3.02
CA ALA A 38 -26.74 4.66 4.33
C ALA A 38 -25.68 5.76 4.43
N VAL A 39 -25.04 6.13 3.31
CA VAL A 39 -24.08 7.21 3.22
C VAL A 39 -24.58 8.29 2.28
N THR A 40 -24.85 9.46 2.83
CA THR A 40 -25.38 10.60 2.06
C THR A 40 -24.28 11.35 1.29
N ARG A 41 -24.68 12.12 0.27
CA ARG A 41 -23.81 13.11 -0.40
C ARG A 41 -23.09 14.03 0.59
N SER A 42 -23.80 14.51 1.61
CA SER A 42 -23.25 15.42 2.62
C SER A 42 -22.15 14.74 3.44
N THR A 43 -22.38 13.48 3.82
CA THR A 43 -21.39 12.65 4.51
C THR A 43 -20.11 12.52 3.70
N ILE A 44 -20.21 12.17 2.41
CA ILE A 44 -19.04 12.03 1.53
C ILE A 44 -18.30 13.36 1.38
N ILE A 45 -19.00 14.49 1.17
CA ILE A 45 -18.37 15.82 1.10
C ILE A 45 -17.61 16.15 2.39
N ASN A 46 -18.19 15.87 3.55
CA ASN A 46 -17.55 16.15 4.82
C ASN A 46 -16.33 15.28 5.08
N ILE A 47 -16.34 14.02 4.63
CA ILE A 47 -15.19 13.12 4.68
C ILE A 47 -14.10 13.61 3.71
N GLU A 48 -14.43 13.84 2.43
CA GLU A 48 -13.46 14.31 1.42
C GLU A 48 -12.81 15.64 1.79
N ALA A 49 -13.56 16.55 2.44
CA ALA A 49 -13.06 17.83 2.92
C ALA A 49 -12.32 17.75 4.26
N GLY A 50 -12.23 16.58 4.89
CA GLY A 50 -11.60 16.40 6.22
C GLY A 50 -12.37 17.04 7.38
N ARG A 51 -13.62 17.48 7.16
CA ARG A 51 -14.49 18.04 8.20
C ARG A 51 -15.05 16.95 9.13
N LYS A 52 -15.19 15.73 8.62
CA LYS A 52 -15.48 14.53 9.42
C LYS A 52 -14.17 13.75 9.63
N LYS A 53 -13.46 14.04 10.72
CA LYS A 53 -12.16 13.43 11.04
C LYS A 53 -12.26 11.95 11.37
N ASP A 54 -13.34 11.55 12.03
CA ASP A 54 -13.61 10.17 12.45
C ASP A 54 -14.88 9.64 11.74
N PRO A 55 -14.78 9.22 10.47
CA PRO A 55 -15.88 8.53 9.81
C PRO A 55 -16.20 7.23 10.54
N SER A 56 -17.49 6.90 10.67
CA SER A 56 -17.87 5.64 11.31
C SER A 56 -17.46 4.46 10.44
N ILE A 57 -17.29 3.28 11.04
CA ILE A 57 -17.03 2.04 10.29
C ILE A 57 -18.14 1.81 9.26
N GLY A 58 -19.41 2.10 9.60
CA GLY A 58 -20.54 2.03 8.68
C GLY A 58 -20.39 2.95 7.46
N ASP A 59 -19.91 4.18 7.66
CA ASP A 59 -19.63 5.11 6.55
C ASP A 59 -18.55 4.54 5.62
N LEU A 60 -17.46 4.01 6.20
CA LEU A 60 -16.34 3.46 5.43
C LEU A 60 -16.74 2.21 4.65
N LEU A 61 -17.48 1.29 5.26
CA LEU A 61 -17.98 0.09 4.60
C LEU A 61 -19.00 0.44 3.50
N GLY A 62 -19.88 1.40 3.74
CA GLY A 62 -20.83 1.89 2.73
C GLY A 62 -20.11 2.50 1.54
N ILE A 63 -19.12 3.37 1.79
CA ILE A 63 -18.31 3.98 0.74
C ILE A 63 -17.49 2.94 -0.03
N ALA A 64 -16.82 2.02 0.66
CA ALA A 64 -16.04 0.95 0.04
C ALA A 64 -16.93 0.05 -0.85
N ARG A 65 -18.14 -0.25 -0.39
CA ARG A 65 -19.14 -1.00 -1.16
C ARG A 65 -19.57 -0.23 -2.42
N GLY A 66 -19.88 1.06 -2.30
CA GLY A 66 -20.22 1.89 -3.47
C GLY A 66 -19.07 2.04 -4.47
N LEU A 67 -17.83 2.05 -3.98
CA LEU A 67 -16.61 2.06 -4.79
C LEU A 67 -16.19 0.68 -5.30
N GLN A 68 -16.82 -0.40 -4.83
CA GLN A 68 -16.47 -1.79 -5.12
C GLN A 68 -14.99 -2.11 -4.86
N ILE A 69 -14.45 -1.62 -3.75
CA ILE A 69 -13.06 -1.86 -3.30
C ILE A 69 -13.05 -2.50 -1.92
N SER A 70 -11.95 -3.15 -1.57
CA SER A 70 -11.70 -3.53 -0.18
C SER A 70 -11.68 -2.28 0.73
N PRO A 71 -12.36 -2.30 1.90
CA PRO A 71 -12.34 -1.21 2.85
C PRO A 71 -10.93 -0.83 3.32
N VAL A 72 -9.99 -1.78 3.31
CA VAL A 72 -8.59 -1.52 3.67
C VAL A 72 -7.99 -0.41 2.80
N LEU A 73 -8.36 -0.34 1.53
CA LEU A 73 -7.86 0.69 0.60
C LEU A 73 -8.28 2.11 0.98
N LEU A 74 -9.34 2.27 1.78
CA LEU A 74 -9.71 3.58 2.35
C LEU A 74 -8.93 3.90 3.63
N LEU A 75 -8.40 2.88 4.30
CA LEU A 75 -7.64 3.01 5.52
C LEU A 75 -6.18 3.34 5.20
N ILE A 76 -5.52 2.61 4.31
CA ILE A 76 -4.08 2.78 4.05
C ILE A 76 -3.76 3.57 2.78
N ASP A 77 -2.61 4.25 2.79
CA ASP A 77 -2.07 4.89 1.59
C ASP A 77 -1.20 3.90 0.81
N VAL A 78 -1.79 3.24 -0.18
CA VAL A 78 -1.08 2.29 -1.06
C VAL A 78 -0.10 2.95 -2.03
N THR A 79 -0.14 4.28 -2.17
CA THR A 79 0.85 5.01 -3.00
C THR A 79 2.20 5.16 -2.29
N GLU A 80 2.19 5.01 -0.97
CA GLU A 80 3.38 4.86 -0.12
C GLU A 80 3.25 3.53 0.65
N PRO A 81 3.37 2.36 -0.01
CA PRO A 81 3.21 1.05 0.66
C PRO A 81 4.14 0.89 1.85
N PHE A 82 5.28 1.57 1.73
CA PHE A 82 6.28 1.80 2.73
C PHE A 82 5.68 2.39 3.98
N ALA A 83 5.07 3.57 3.83
CA ALA A 83 4.75 4.51 4.90
C ALA A 83 4.09 3.80 6.09
N PRO A 84 4.47 4.16 7.34
CA PRO A 84 3.69 3.72 8.50
C PRO A 84 2.22 4.08 8.26
N ALA A 85 1.33 3.15 8.54
CA ALA A 85 -0.13 3.34 8.50
C ALA A 85 -0.58 4.17 9.73
N ALA A 86 0.11 5.28 9.97
CA ALA A 86 0.00 6.08 11.17
C ALA A 86 -1.42 6.61 11.38
N GLY A 87 -1.90 6.53 12.63
CA GLY A 87 -3.18 7.08 13.06
C GLY A 87 -4.40 6.17 12.87
N LEU A 88 -4.22 4.95 12.36
CA LEU A 88 -5.31 3.97 12.18
C LEU A 88 -5.33 2.88 13.25
N PHE A 89 -4.16 2.53 13.78
CA PHE A 89 -4.01 1.45 14.73
C PHE A 89 -3.27 1.93 15.99
N PRO A 90 -3.73 1.54 17.19
CA PRO A 90 -3.08 1.89 18.44
C PRO A 90 -1.88 0.97 18.74
N GLY A 91 -0.93 1.48 19.54
CA GLY A 91 0.22 0.70 20.03
C GLY A 91 1.18 0.29 18.92
N ASP A 92 1.78 -0.89 19.06
CA ASP A 92 2.81 -1.43 18.14
C ASP A 92 2.32 -1.58 16.68
N TRP A 93 1.00 -1.57 16.48
CA TRP A 93 0.38 -1.59 15.15
C TRP A 93 0.52 -0.27 14.39
N ALA A 94 0.86 0.83 15.07
CA ALA A 94 1.09 2.13 14.45
C ALA A 94 2.35 2.17 13.56
N GLU A 95 3.27 1.23 13.79
CA GLU A 95 4.52 1.11 13.03
C GLU A 95 4.36 0.26 11.75
N LEU A 96 3.27 -0.50 11.65
CA LEU A 96 3.00 -1.32 10.48
C LEU A 96 2.92 -0.46 9.22
N THR A 97 3.58 -0.93 8.19
CA THR A 97 3.54 -0.35 6.85
C THR A 97 2.18 -0.56 6.20
N ALA A 98 1.83 0.28 5.22
CA ALA A 98 0.62 0.07 4.42
C ALA A 98 0.60 -1.33 3.76
N SER A 99 1.75 -1.88 3.37
CA SER A 99 1.85 -3.25 2.85
C SER A 99 1.50 -4.30 3.92
N GLU A 100 2.08 -4.21 5.11
CA GLU A 100 1.82 -5.18 6.19
C GLU A 100 0.37 -5.13 6.65
N VAL A 101 -0.23 -3.93 6.73
CA VAL A 101 -1.66 -3.79 7.00
C VAL A 101 -2.49 -4.38 5.86
N PHE A 102 -2.12 -4.14 4.60
CA PHE A 102 -2.82 -4.74 3.47
C PHE A 102 -2.77 -6.25 3.56
N ASP A 103 -1.61 -6.86 3.80
CA ASP A 103 -1.45 -8.32 3.89
C ASP A 103 -2.27 -8.91 5.04
N LEU A 104 -2.23 -8.28 6.22
CA LEU A 104 -2.98 -8.72 7.40
C LEU A 104 -4.50 -8.74 7.14
N PHE A 105 -5.01 -7.76 6.39
CA PHE A 105 -6.43 -7.65 6.07
C PHE A 105 -6.82 -8.41 4.81
N ALA A 106 -5.95 -8.52 3.80
CA ALA A 106 -6.20 -9.22 2.54
C ALA A 106 -6.28 -10.74 2.73
N VAL A 107 -5.50 -11.30 3.68
CA VAL A 107 -5.58 -12.73 4.03
C VAL A 107 -6.90 -13.07 4.75
N ARG A 108 -7.55 -12.11 5.40
CA ARG A 108 -8.70 -12.35 6.30
C ARG A 108 -10.04 -11.81 5.78
N PHE A 109 -10.02 -10.81 4.90
CA PHE A 109 -11.17 -10.35 4.11
C PHE A 109 -11.17 -11.03 2.74
N GLN A 110 -11.37 -12.35 2.69
CA GLN A 110 -11.89 -12.95 1.46
C GLN A 110 -13.31 -12.40 1.26
N PRO A 111 -13.59 -11.60 0.21
CA PRO A 111 -14.89 -11.00 0.07
C PRO A 111 -15.91 -12.09 -0.25
N ARG A 112 -16.85 -12.37 0.65
CA ARG A 112 -18.17 -12.92 0.24
C ARG A 112 -19.01 -11.90 -0.55
N LEU A 113 -18.42 -10.77 -0.96
CA LEU A 113 -19.08 -9.69 -1.69
C LEU A 113 -18.93 -9.82 -3.22
N ARG A 114 -18.10 -10.75 -3.72
CA ARG A 114 -18.08 -11.26 -5.11
C ARG A 114 -17.18 -12.49 -5.20
N ASP A 115 -17.47 -13.42 -6.11
CA ASP A 115 -16.64 -14.60 -6.38
C ASP A 115 -15.26 -14.25 -6.99
N GLU A 116 -15.02 -13.00 -7.40
CA GLU A 116 -13.72 -12.53 -7.93
C GLU A 116 -13.35 -11.11 -7.44
N PRO A 117 -12.06 -10.87 -7.09
CA PRO A 117 -11.56 -9.55 -6.71
C PRO A 117 -11.70 -8.54 -7.87
N GLY A 118 -12.00 -7.29 -7.54
CA GLY A 118 -12.16 -6.23 -8.54
C GLY A 118 -10.80 -5.79 -9.13
N GLU A 119 -10.79 -5.34 -10.39
CA GLU A 119 -9.58 -4.90 -11.13
C GLU A 119 -8.69 -3.94 -10.32
N VAL A 120 -9.26 -2.97 -9.60
CA VAL A 120 -8.48 -2.02 -8.77
C VAL A 120 -7.77 -2.71 -7.59
N GLU A 121 -8.36 -3.76 -7.04
CA GLU A 121 -7.79 -4.51 -5.92
C GLU A 121 -6.63 -5.38 -6.38
N GLU A 122 -6.78 -6.07 -7.52
CA GLU A 122 -5.69 -6.81 -8.17
C GLU A 122 -4.54 -5.89 -8.59
N GLU A 123 -4.86 -4.74 -9.19
CA GLU A 123 -3.84 -3.72 -9.50
C GLU A 123 -3.11 -3.27 -8.24
N THR A 124 -3.83 -3.03 -7.16
CA THR A 124 -3.24 -2.55 -5.92
C THR A 124 -2.37 -3.61 -5.27
N LYS A 125 -2.87 -4.84 -5.18
CA LYS A 125 -2.12 -5.98 -4.67
C LYS A 125 -0.82 -6.17 -5.44
N LEU A 126 -0.88 -6.14 -6.77
CA LEU A 126 0.29 -6.27 -7.62
C LEU A 126 1.31 -5.14 -7.39
N VAL A 127 0.85 -3.89 -7.21
CA VAL A 127 1.72 -2.76 -6.84
C VAL A 127 2.39 -2.99 -5.48
N LEU A 128 1.63 -3.42 -4.47
CA LEU A 128 2.13 -3.67 -3.13
C LEU A 128 3.13 -4.82 -3.09
N GLU A 129 2.81 -5.94 -3.73
CA GLU A 129 3.71 -7.11 -3.84
C GLU A 129 5.00 -6.74 -4.58
N THR A 130 4.90 -5.97 -5.67
CA THR A 130 6.08 -5.51 -6.41
C THR A 130 7.00 -4.68 -5.51
N LEU A 131 6.41 -3.73 -4.77
CA LEU A 131 7.16 -2.85 -3.88
C LEU A 131 7.73 -3.66 -2.71
N SER A 132 6.95 -4.51 -2.06
CA SER A 132 7.39 -5.43 -0.99
C SER A 132 8.62 -6.26 -1.40
N ALA A 133 8.59 -6.87 -2.59
CA ALA A 133 9.71 -7.64 -3.12
C ALA A 133 10.99 -6.77 -3.31
N PHE A 134 10.87 -5.55 -3.85
CA PHE A 134 12.01 -4.61 -3.90
C PHE A 134 12.52 -4.23 -2.51
N GLY A 135 11.61 -4.04 -1.55
CA GLY A 135 11.90 -3.83 -0.13
C GLY A 135 12.80 -4.91 0.46
N MET A 136 12.36 -6.16 0.34
CA MET A 136 13.09 -7.33 0.84
C MET A 136 14.43 -7.49 0.14
N ALA A 137 14.48 -7.34 -1.18
CA ALA A 137 15.70 -7.48 -1.97
C ALA A 137 16.81 -6.52 -1.51
N ILE A 138 16.44 -5.25 -1.28
CA ILE A 138 17.35 -4.22 -0.79
C ILE A 138 17.75 -4.49 0.66
N GLY A 139 16.79 -4.84 1.53
CA GLY A 139 17.08 -5.15 2.93
C GLY A 139 18.09 -6.30 3.11
N PHE A 140 17.97 -7.36 2.30
CA PHE A 140 18.94 -8.45 2.29
C PHE A 140 20.31 -8.02 1.74
N ALA A 141 20.33 -7.17 0.69
CA ALA A 141 21.58 -6.65 0.15
C ALA A 141 22.34 -5.79 1.16
N GLU A 142 21.66 -4.91 1.89
CA GLU A 142 22.26 -4.07 2.93
C GLU A 142 22.81 -4.91 4.09
N GLN A 143 22.09 -5.96 4.50
CA GLN A 143 22.57 -6.89 5.53
C GLN A 143 23.81 -7.66 5.05
N ALA A 144 23.82 -8.10 3.79
CA ALA A 144 24.99 -8.74 3.18
C ALA A 144 26.19 -7.78 3.12
N GLU A 145 25.97 -6.51 2.76
CA GLU A 145 27.03 -5.49 2.70
C GLU A 145 27.60 -5.17 4.08
N LYS A 146 26.73 -5.04 5.10
CA LYS A 146 27.16 -4.86 6.50
C LYS A 146 28.00 -6.04 6.98
N LEU A 147 27.53 -7.26 6.76
CA LEU A 147 28.25 -8.46 7.17
C LEU A 147 29.58 -8.60 6.40
N ARG A 148 29.61 -8.28 5.11
CA ARG A 148 30.83 -8.27 4.30
C ARG A 148 31.87 -7.25 4.78
N SER A 149 31.40 -6.12 5.30
CA SER A 149 32.23 -5.03 5.80
C SER A 149 32.73 -5.27 7.23
N ASP A 150 32.22 -6.29 7.92
CA ASP A 150 32.66 -6.68 9.24
C ASP A 150 33.96 -7.52 9.14
N PRO A 151 35.11 -7.00 9.64
CA PRO A 151 36.39 -7.70 9.57
C PRO A 151 36.44 -8.95 10.45
N ASP A 152 35.56 -9.05 11.46
CA ASP A 152 35.50 -10.17 12.40
C ASP A 152 34.39 -11.17 12.04
N ARG A 153 33.83 -11.10 10.83
CA ARG A 153 32.74 -12.00 10.41
C ARG A 153 33.20 -13.46 10.39
N GLU A 154 32.46 -14.31 11.08
CA GLU A 154 32.71 -15.77 11.11
C GLU A 154 31.76 -16.58 10.22
N ASP A 155 30.67 -15.95 9.74
CA ASP A 155 29.55 -16.67 9.12
C ASP A 155 29.44 -16.42 7.60
N ASP A 156 30.31 -17.11 6.84
CA ASP A 156 30.30 -17.14 5.38
C ASP A 156 29.00 -17.74 4.80
N GLU A 157 28.40 -18.70 5.51
CA GLU A 157 27.17 -19.36 5.05
C GLU A 157 25.97 -18.42 5.11
N HIS A 158 25.87 -17.62 6.17
CA HIS A 158 24.84 -16.59 6.32
C HIS A 158 25.02 -15.47 5.29
N LEU A 159 26.25 -15.02 5.01
CA LEU A 159 26.49 -14.05 3.93
C LEU A 159 25.98 -14.60 2.59
N ALA A 160 26.37 -15.84 2.25
CA ALA A 160 25.93 -16.47 1.00
C ALA A 160 24.41 -16.68 0.96
N TRP A 161 23.77 -16.92 2.11
CA TRP A 161 22.31 -17.00 2.22
C TRP A 161 21.64 -15.64 1.95
N LEU A 162 22.14 -14.56 2.56
CA LEU A 162 21.62 -13.20 2.36
C LEU A 162 21.73 -12.78 0.88
N GLU A 163 22.86 -13.06 0.24
CA GLU A 163 23.08 -12.75 -1.18
C GLU A 163 22.10 -13.50 -2.08
N ARG A 164 21.96 -14.82 -1.90
CA ARG A 164 20.99 -15.63 -2.66
C ARG A 164 19.56 -15.16 -2.43
N ARG A 165 19.22 -14.78 -1.19
CA ARG A 165 17.88 -14.31 -0.85
C ARG A 165 17.60 -12.95 -1.49
N SER A 166 18.56 -12.03 -1.45
CA SER A 166 18.48 -10.75 -2.15
C SER A 166 18.25 -10.95 -3.66
N GLU A 167 19.05 -11.81 -4.29
CA GLU A 167 18.92 -12.09 -5.73
C GLU A 167 17.56 -12.68 -6.10
N ALA A 168 17.05 -13.62 -5.29
CA ALA A 168 15.72 -14.19 -5.49
C ALA A 168 14.61 -13.13 -5.40
N GLU A 169 14.68 -12.24 -4.41
CA GLU A 169 13.71 -11.15 -4.23
C GLU A 169 13.82 -10.10 -5.35
N TRP A 170 15.02 -9.78 -5.85
CA TRP A 170 15.18 -8.97 -7.06
C TRP A 170 14.53 -9.63 -8.28
N GLY A 171 14.69 -10.95 -8.42
CA GLY A 171 14.04 -11.74 -9.47
C GLY A 171 12.52 -11.64 -9.40
N LEU A 172 11.94 -11.80 -8.21
CA LEU A 172 10.51 -11.69 -7.96
C LEU A 172 10.01 -10.25 -8.24
N ALA A 173 10.68 -9.24 -7.70
CA ALA A 173 10.32 -7.84 -7.87
C ALA A 173 10.27 -7.45 -9.35
N ARG A 174 11.27 -7.85 -10.14
CA ARG A 174 11.30 -7.62 -11.60
C ARG A 174 10.21 -8.38 -12.34
N ALA A 175 9.89 -9.60 -11.91
CA ALA A 175 8.78 -10.36 -12.50
C ALA A 175 7.45 -9.66 -12.26
N LEU A 176 7.17 -9.25 -11.03
CA LEU A 176 5.95 -8.51 -10.66
C LEU A 176 5.88 -7.15 -11.35
N TYR A 177 7.00 -6.44 -11.46
CA TYR A 177 7.11 -5.18 -12.19
C TYR A 177 6.72 -5.33 -13.67
N ARG A 178 7.22 -6.38 -14.34
CA ARG A 178 6.85 -6.70 -15.72
C ARG A 178 5.37 -7.04 -15.84
N THR A 179 4.84 -7.83 -14.90
CA THR A 179 3.41 -8.15 -14.84
C THR A 179 2.58 -6.88 -14.71
N ALA A 180 2.97 -5.95 -13.83
CA ALA A 180 2.29 -4.67 -13.66
C ALA A 180 2.28 -3.85 -14.96
N ALA A 181 3.41 -3.79 -15.66
CA ALA A 181 3.52 -3.10 -16.94
C ALA A 181 2.62 -3.71 -18.02
N VAL A 182 2.56 -5.05 -18.13
CA VAL A 182 1.67 -5.76 -19.06
C VAL A 182 0.19 -5.51 -18.74
N SER A 183 -0.15 -5.42 -17.45
CA SER A 183 -1.49 -5.08 -16.97
C SER A 183 -1.83 -3.59 -17.09
N GLY A 184 -0.98 -2.76 -17.72
CA GLY A 184 -1.22 -1.33 -17.91
C GLY A 184 -1.01 -0.47 -16.66
N ILE A 185 -0.51 -1.06 -15.57
CA ILE A 185 -0.19 -0.36 -14.34
C ILE A 185 1.14 0.35 -14.51
N ARG A 186 1.13 1.68 -14.41
CA ARG A 186 2.37 2.46 -14.38
C ARG A 186 2.95 2.49 -12.97
N LEU A 187 3.99 1.70 -12.77
CA LEU A 187 4.91 1.84 -11.65
C LEU A 187 5.99 2.89 -11.99
N PRO A 188 6.60 3.55 -10.98
CA PRO A 188 7.82 4.33 -11.18
C PRO A 188 8.94 3.45 -11.76
N ASP A 189 9.98 4.03 -12.35
CA ASP A 189 11.12 3.26 -12.84
C ASP A 189 11.78 2.46 -11.70
N GLU A 190 12.36 1.29 -12.02
CA GLU A 190 13.01 0.39 -11.04
C GLU A 190 14.02 1.14 -10.16
N GLU A 191 14.82 2.04 -10.74
CA GLU A 191 15.78 2.87 -10.01
C GLU A 191 15.11 3.82 -9.02
N VAL A 192 13.96 4.40 -9.40
CA VAL A 192 13.19 5.31 -8.54
C VAL A 192 12.58 4.53 -7.38
N ILE A 193 12.08 3.33 -7.64
CA ILE A 193 11.58 2.42 -6.60
C ILE A 193 12.71 2.06 -5.64
N ALA A 194 13.86 1.61 -6.17
CA ALA A 194 15.00 1.21 -5.37
C ALA A 194 15.56 2.37 -4.51
N ALA A 195 15.60 3.59 -5.04
CA ALA A 195 16.01 4.78 -4.30
C ALA A 195 15.04 5.11 -3.15
N LYS A 196 13.73 5.03 -3.41
CA LYS A 196 12.70 5.26 -2.37
C LYS A 196 12.74 4.22 -1.26
N VAL A 197 12.99 2.95 -1.62
CA VAL A 197 13.14 1.85 -0.66
C VAL A 197 14.38 2.06 0.21
N ARG A 198 15.56 2.32 -0.38
CA ARG A 198 16.81 2.59 0.36
C ARG A 198 16.68 3.75 1.34
N SER A 199 16.20 4.91 0.86
CA SER A 199 15.97 6.10 1.69
C SER A 199 15.01 5.84 2.87
N ARG A 200 14.14 4.83 2.76
CA ARG A 200 13.28 4.41 3.87
C ARG A 200 14.01 3.50 4.85
N LEU A 201 14.72 2.47 4.37
CA LEU A 201 15.49 1.57 5.23
C LEU A 201 16.50 2.34 6.07
N GLU A 202 17.14 3.36 5.49
CA GLU A 202 18.02 4.28 6.21
C GLU A 202 17.29 5.04 7.34
N ARG A 203 16.07 5.52 7.09
CA ARG A 203 15.26 6.22 8.12
C ARG A 203 14.80 5.28 9.24
N VAL A 204 14.42 4.05 8.92
CA VAL A 204 14.01 3.05 9.91
C VAL A 204 15.22 2.65 10.77
N ASN A 205 16.35 2.33 10.13
CA ASN A 205 17.57 1.94 10.83
C ASN A 205 18.20 3.10 11.64
N GLY A 206 18.05 4.35 11.17
CA GLY A 206 18.56 5.53 11.86
C GLY A 206 17.67 6.05 13.02
N SER A 207 16.44 5.52 13.16
CA SER A 207 15.53 5.91 14.26
C SER A 207 15.66 5.01 15.51
N SER A 208 16.54 4.01 15.46
CA SER A 208 16.80 3.06 16.57
C SER A 208 18.05 3.42 17.40
N SER A 209 18.51 4.68 17.36
CA SER A 209 19.65 5.18 18.15
C SER A 209 19.21 6.17 19.22
#